data_AF-A0AAV8ZF37-F1
#
_entry.id   AF-A0AAV8ZF37-F1
#
_cell.length_a   1.000
_cell.length_b   1.000
_cell.length_c   1.000
_cell.angle_alpha   90.00
_cell.angle_beta   90.00
_cell.angle_gamma   90.00
#
_symmetry.space_group_name_H-M   'P 1'
#
loop_
_entity.id
_entity.type
_entity.pdbx_description
1 polymer ?
#
loop_
_entity_poly.entity_id
_entity_poly.type
_entity_poly.pdbx_seq_one_letter_code
_entity_poly.pdbx_strand_id
1 'polypeptide(L)'
;MMWRHLKDALIEKRSKLGESQTLQQFSRDADEIENWIAEKLQLATEESYKDPANIQSKHQKHQAFEAELAANADRIQTVLANGANLIDKRQCAGSEEAVQRRLESIADQWEFLTQKTTEKSLKLKEANKQRTYIAAVKDLDFWLGEVESLLTSEDAGKDLASVQNLMKKHQLVEADIQHHEDRIKGKRTVEFY
;
A
#
# COMPACT_ATOMS: atom_id res chain seq x y z
N MET A 1 -15.12 52.59 -40.26
CA MET A 1 -14.14 51.50 -40.48
C MET A 1 -13.27 51.27 -39.23
N MET A 2 -12.66 52.31 -38.64
CA MET A 2 -11.80 52.21 -37.44
C MET A 2 -12.45 51.53 -36.21
N TRP A 3 -13.72 51.83 -35.91
CA TRP A 3 -14.43 51.24 -34.76
C TRP A 3 -14.59 49.72 -34.83
N ARG A 4 -14.79 49.15 -36.04
CA ARG A 4 -14.89 47.69 -36.23
C ARG A 4 -13.53 47.04 -35.98
N HIS A 5 -12.47 47.59 -36.59
CA HIS A 5 -11.11 47.13 -36.38
C HIS A 5 -10.69 47.14 -34.89
N LEU A 6 -11.02 48.20 -34.15
CA LEU A 6 -10.75 48.26 -32.71
C LEU A 6 -11.52 47.20 -31.90
N LYS A 7 -12.79 46.94 -32.26
CA LYS A 7 -13.57 45.86 -31.63
C LYS A 7 -12.98 44.49 -31.91
N ASP A 8 -12.58 44.23 -33.15
CA ASP A 8 -11.98 42.95 -33.55
C ASP A 8 -10.65 42.73 -32.82
N ALA A 9 -9.80 43.76 -32.74
CA ALA A 9 -8.54 43.72 -31.99
C ALA A 9 -8.74 43.50 -30.48
N LEU A 10 -9.79 44.09 -29.88
CA LEU A 10 -10.14 43.86 -28.47
C LEU A 10 -10.56 42.41 -28.22
N ILE A 11 -11.34 41.81 -29.11
CA ILE A 11 -11.77 40.41 -29.01
C ILE A 11 -10.57 39.47 -29.11
N GLU A 12 -9.70 39.70 -30.10
CA GLU A 12 -8.48 38.90 -30.28
C GLU A 12 -7.55 39.00 -29.07
N LYS A 13 -7.33 40.22 -28.54
CA LYS A 13 -6.52 40.41 -27.35
C LYS A 13 -7.10 39.69 -26.13
N ARG A 14 -8.43 39.71 -25.95
CA ARG A 14 -9.11 38.99 -24.87
C ARG A 14 -8.93 37.48 -25.01
N SER A 15 -9.02 36.92 -26.22
CA SER A 15 -8.80 35.49 -26.47
C SER A 15 -7.39 35.08 -26.05
N LYS A 16 -6.36 35.78 -26.56
CA LYS A 16 -4.95 35.50 -26.25
C LYS A 16 -4.63 35.62 -24.76
N LEU A 17 -5.24 36.59 -24.07
CA LEU A 17 -5.07 36.72 -22.62
C LEU A 17 -5.71 35.53 -21.86
N GLY A 18 -6.89 35.06 -22.28
CA GLY A 18 -7.53 33.90 -21.67
C GLY A 18 -6.76 32.59 -21.93
N GLU A 19 -6.23 32.41 -23.13
CA GLU A 19 -5.34 31.29 -23.49
C GLU A 19 -4.09 31.29 -22.61
N SER A 20 -3.40 32.44 -22.53
CA SER A 20 -2.21 32.60 -21.69
C SER A 20 -2.52 32.34 -20.21
N GLN A 21 -3.64 32.84 -19.68
CA GLN A 21 -4.06 32.58 -18.30
C GLN A 21 -4.25 31.09 -18.04
N THR A 22 -4.91 30.38 -18.94
CA THR A 22 -5.21 28.94 -18.78
C THR A 22 -3.93 28.11 -18.84
N LEU A 23 -3.01 28.44 -19.76
CA LEU A 23 -1.72 27.77 -19.89
C LEU A 23 -0.82 27.97 -18.65
N GLN A 24 -0.83 29.19 -18.08
CA GLN A 24 -0.09 29.49 -16.85
C GLN A 24 -0.67 28.76 -15.64
N GLN A 25 -2.01 28.67 -15.54
CA GLN A 25 -2.67 27.90 -14.49
C GLN A 25 -2.30 26.41 -14.58
N PHE A 26 -2.39 25.81 -15.77
CA PHE A 26 -1.95 24.44 -16.00
C PHE A 26 -0.48 24.23 -15.62
N SER A 27 0.42 25.11 -16.05
CA SER A 27 1.85 24.99 -15.76
C SER A 27 2.12 24.93 -14.26
N ARG A 28 1.48 25.83 -13.49
CA ARG A 28 1.59 25.84 -12.04
C ARG A 28 1.03 24.56 -11.41
N ASP A 29 -0.16 24.13 -11.81
CA ASP A 29 -0.77 22.93 -11.24
C ASP A 29 0.04 21.67 -11.55
N ALA A 30 0.64 21.62 -12.74
CA ALA A 30 1.58 20.58 -13.15
C ALA A 30 2.87 20.60 -12.32
N ASP A 31 3.48 21.76 -12.10
CA ASP A 31 4.66 21.90 -11.21
C ASP A 31 4.36 21.38 -9.80
N GLU A 32 3.19 21.73 -9.25
CA GLU A 32 2.80 21.30 -7.91
C GLU A 32 2.59 19.77 -7.84
N ILE A 33 1.99 19.17 -8.88
CA ILE A 33 1.81 17.71 -8.95
C ILE A 33 3.12 16.97 -9.16
N GLU A 34 3.98 17.43 -10.05
CA GLU A 34 5.29 16.81 -10.31
C GLU A 34 6.16 16.80 -9.06
N ASN A 35 6.24 17.93 -8.35
CA ASN A 35 6.98 18.02 -7.09
C ASN A 35 6.40 17.06 -6.04
N TRP A 36 5.08 17.01 -5.92
CA TRP A 36 4.42 16.10 -4.99
C TRP A 36 4.68 14.63 -5.35
N ILE A 37 4.56 14.23 -6.63
CA ILE A 37 4.85 12.86 -7.08
C ILE A 37 6.32 12.51 -6.80
N ALA A 38 7.26 13.43 -7.08
CA ALA A 38 8.67 13.22 -6.80
C ALA A 38 8.95 12.98 -5.31
N GLU A 39 8.35 13.76 -4.41
CA GLU A 39 8.44 13.55 -2.96
C GLU A 39 7.88 12.18 -2.55
N LYS A 40 6.72 11.78 -3.09
CA LYS A 40 6.11 10.48 -2.77
C LYS A 40 6.90 9.31 -3.33
N LEU A 41 7.53 9.47 -4.50
CA LEU A 41 8.41 8.45 -5.07
C LEU A 41 9.64 8.19 -4.20
N GLN A 42 10.21 9.22 -3.58
CA GLN A 42 11.30 9.04 -2.61
C GLN A 42 10.84 8.14 -1.44
N LEU A 43 9.69 8.45 -0.84
CA LEU A 43 9.13 7.65 0.27
C LEU A 43 8.75 6.22 -0.14
N ALA A 44 8.24 6.04 -1.36
CA ALA A 44 7.86 4.74 -1.88
C ALA A 44 9.08 3.84 -2.13
N THR A 45 10.19 4.42 -2.60
CA THR A 45 11.43 3.70 -2.95
C THR A 45 12.39 3.52 -1.78
N GLU A 46 12.17 4.17 -0.64
CA GLU A 46 12.91 3.90 0.59
C GLU A 46 12.83 2.42 1.00
N GLU A 47 13.99 1.78 1.05
CA GLU A 47 14.15 0.35 1.38
C GLU A 47 14.13 0.04 2.89
N SER A 48 13.69 0.99 3.73
CA SER A 48 13.61 0.83 5.19
C SER A 48 12.71 -0.34 5.65
N TYR A 49 11.93 -0.92 4.72
CA TYR A 49 11.11 -2.09 4.96
C TYR A 49 11.90 -3.39 5.19
N LYS A 50 13.19 -3.47 4.81
CA LYS A 50 14.01 -4.70 4.89
C LYS A 50 14.33 -5.20 6.30
N ASP A 51 14.12 -4.39 7.34
CA ASP A 51 14.20 -4.84 8.74
C ASP A 51 12.91 -5.62 9.15
N PRO A 52 12.99 -6.91 9.53
CA PRO A 52 11.83 -7.69 9.97
C PRO A 52 11.21 -7.19 11.29
N ALA A 53 11.86 -6.28 12.03
CA ALA A 53 11.25 -5.64 13.19
C ALA A 53 10.10 -4.69 12.77
N ASN A 54 9.01 -4.69 13.54
CA ASN A 54 7.88 -3.76 13.41
C ASN A 54 7.10 -3.83 12.08
N ILE A 55 7.01 -5.00 11.44
CA ILE A 55 6.20 -5.23 10.21
C ILE A 55 4.77 -4.67 10.33
N GLN A 56 4.12 -4.85 11.49
CA GLN A 56 2.77 -4.33 11.72
C GLN A 56 2.70 -2.80 11.64
N SER A 57 3.66 -2.10 12.26
CA SER A 57 3.74 -0.63 12.20
C SER A 57 4.06 -0.16 10.78
N LYS A 58 4.94 -0.87 10.06
CA LYS A 58 5.25 -0.59 8.65
C LYS A 58 4.02 -0.75 7.77
N HIS A 59 3.23 -1.80 7.98
CA HIS A 59 1.96 -2.00 7.27
C HIS A 59 0.97 -0.86 7.51
N GLN A 60 0.76 -0.45 8.77
CA GLN A 60 -0.13 0.68 9.08
C GLN A 60 0.32 1.99 8.44
N LYS A 61 1.63 2.29 8.49
CA LYS A 61 2.19 3.48 7.82
C LYS A 61 1.98 3.43 6.31
N HIS A 62 2.16 2.25 5.70
CA HIS A 62 1.95 2.05 4.27
C HIS A 62 0.47 2.21 3.88
N GLN A 63 -0.47 1.74 4.71
CA GLN A 63 -1.91 1.96 4.48
C GLN A 63 -2.28 3.46 4.53
N ALA A 64 -1.67 4.22 5.44
CA ALA A 64 -1.87 5.67 5.48
C ALA A 64 -1.32 6.34 4.21
N PHE A 65 -0.16 5.89 3.73
CA PHE A 65 0.41 6.36 2.47
C PHE A 65 -0.49 6.02 1.26
N GLU A 66 -1.02 4.80 1.17
CA GLU A 66 -1.98 4.40 0.13
C GLU A 66 -3.26 5.27 0.15
N ALA A 67 -3.78 5.58 1.34
CA ALA A 67 -4.93 6.47 1.49
C ALA A 67 -4.63 7.90 1.03
N GLU A 68 -3.43 8.41 1.31
CA GLU A 68 -2.98 9.72 0.82
C GLU A 68 -2.89 9.75 -0.71
N LEU A 69 -2.35 8.69 -1.34
CA LEU A 69 -2.30 8.59 -2.79
C LEU A 69 -3.71 8.57 -3.39
N ALA A 70 -4.61 7.77 -2.83
CA ALA A 70 -6.01 7.70 -3.29
C ALA A 70 -6.71 9.06 -3.20
N ALA A 71 -6.49 9.81 -2.12
CA ALA A 71 -7.08 11.15 -1.94
C ALA A 71 -6.56 12.20 -2.93
N ASN A 72 -5.36 12.00 -3.51
CA ASN A 72 -4.76 12.92 -4.48
C ASN A 72 -4.96 12.48 -5.95
N ALA A 73 -5.48 11.27 -6.18
CA ALA A 73 -5.68 10.74 -7.53
C ALA A 73 -6.55 11.67 -8.40
N ASP A 74 -7.65 12.19 -7.84
CA ASP A 74 -8.55 13.11 -8.56
C ASP A 74 -7.87 14.42 -8.96
N ARG A 75 -6.93 14.92 -8.14
CA ARG A 75 -6.17 16.14 -8.43
C ARG A 75 -5.24 15.91 -9.64
N ILE A 76 -4.58 14.76 -9.70
CA ILE A 76 -3.72 14.38 -10.83
C ILE A 76 -4.54 14.24 -12.10
N GLN A 77 -5.68 13.53 -12.03
CA GLN A 77 -6.59 13.40 -13.17
C GLN A 77 -7.11 14.75 -13.67
N THR A 78 -7.38 15.68 -12.76
CA THR A 78 -7.80 17.04 -13.13
C THR A 78 -6.70 17.79 -13.88
N VAL A 79 -5.44 17.71 -13.45
CA VAL A 79 -4.32 18.35 -14.16
C VAL A 79 -4.12 17.74 -15.54
N LEU A 80 -4.19 16.41 -15.65
CA LEU A 80 -4.09 15.71 -16.93
C LEU A 80 -5.21 16.12 -17.89
N ALA A 81 -6.45 16.14 -17.40
CA ALA A 81 -7.61 16.57 -18.19
C ALA A 81 -7.50 18.05 -18.61
N ASN A 82 -7.00 18.93 -17.74
CA ASN A 82 -6.80 20.34 -18.08
C ASN A 82 -5.76 20.53 -19.18
N GLY A 83 -4.63 19.82 -19.13
CA GLY A 83 -3.62 19.89 -20.20
C GLY A 83 -4.10 19.30 -21.52
N ALA A 84 -4.85 18.19 -21.48
CA ALA A 84 -5.46 17.62 -22.69
C ALA A 84 -6.45 18.62 -23.32
N ASN A 85 -7.29 19.27 -22.50
CA ASN A 85 -8.21 20.31 -22.95
C ASN A 85 -7.51 21.52 -23.57
N LEU A 86 -6.33 21.91 -23.07
CA LEU A 86 -5.53 22.99 -23.65
C LEU A 86 -5.11 22.68 -25.08
N ILE A 87 -4.66 21.44 -25.33
CA ILE A 87 -4.27 20.96 -26.66
C ILE A 87 -5.49 20.89 -27.58
N ASP A 88 -6.57 20.25 -27.14
CA ASP A 88 -7.80 20.06 -27.94
C ASP A 88 -8.42 21.39 -28.37
N LYS A 89 -8.43 22.39 -27.49
CA LYS A 89 -8.97 23.71 -27.77
C LYS A 89 -7.96 24.65 -28.45
N ARG A 90 -6.74 24.18 -28.74
CA ARG A 90 -5.62 24.97 -29.30
C ARG A 90 -5.32 26.23 -28.47
N GLN A 91 -5.47 26.12 -27.15
CA GLN A 91 -5.25 27.22 -26.19
C GLN A 91 -3.80 27.27 -25.68
N CYS A 92 -2.92 26.48 -26.26
CA CYS A 92 -1.49 26.43 -25.98
C CYS A 92 -0.66 26.59 -27.27
N ALA A 93 -1.10 27.47 -28.18
CA ALA A 93 -0.48 27.69 -29.48
C ALA A 93 1.05 27.90 -29.39
N GLY A 94 1.82 27.02 -30.03
CA GLY A 94 3.29 27.03 -30.02
C GLY A 94 3.92 26.35 -28.80
N SER A 95 3.13 25.65 -27.98
CA SER A 95 3.57 24.89 -26.80
C SER A 95 2.89 23.53 -26.68
N GLU A 96 2.17 23.08 -27.71
CA GLU A 96 1.41 21.83 -27.73
C GLU A 96 2.30 20.63 -27.41
N GLU A 97 3.46 20.52 -28.06
CA GLU A 97 4.41 19.43 -27.81
C GLU A 97 4.99 19.47 -26.39
N ALA A 98 5.15 20.66 -25.80
CA ALA A 98 5.65 20.80 -24.44
C ALA A 98 4.58 20.38 -23.42
N VAL A 99 3.32 20.79 -23.64
CA VAL A 99 2.18 20.36 -22.82
C VAL A 99 2.00 18.85 -22.92
N GLN A 100 2.04 18.28 -24.13
CA GLN A 100 1.88 16.84 -24.35
C GLN A 100 2.97 16.02 -23.63
N ARG A 101 4.24 16.38 -23.80
CA ARG A 101 5.35 15.71 -23.10
C ARG A 101 5.22 15.79 -21.58
N ARG A 102 4.69 16.91 -21.08
CA ARG A 102 4.46 17.09 -19.65
C ARG A 102 3.35 16.20 -19.12
N LEU A 103 2.26 16.08 -19.86
CA LEU A 103 1.16 15.15 -19.56
C LEU A 103 1.64 13.70 -19.48
N GLU A 104 2.40 13.26 -20.49
CA GLU A 104 3.01 11.94 -20.53
C GLU A 104 3.91 11.70 -19.32
N SER A 105 4.79 12.66 -19.01
CA SER A 105 5.68 12.54 -17.85
C SER A 105 4.93 12.43 -16.52
N ILE A 106 3.89 13.23 -16.30
CA ILE A 106 3.06 13.14 -15.09
C ILE A 106 2.35 11.79 -15.00
N ALA A 107 1.78 11.32 -16.12
CA ALA A 107 1.08 10.03 -16.18
C ALA A 107 2.04 8.87 -15.87
N ASP A 108 3.21 8.84 -16.49
CA ASP A 108 4.23 7.80 -16.29
C ASP A 108 4.75 7.79 -14.84
N GLN A 109 5.04 8.96 -14.27
CA GLN A 109 5.50 9.07 -12.89
C GLN A 109 4.43 8.61 -11.90
N TRP A 110 3.16 8.93 -12.16
CA TRP A 110 2.03 8.48 -11.34
C TRP A 110 1.82 6.96 -11.44
N GLU A 111 1.86 6.39 -12.64
CA GLU A 111 1.78 4.94 -12.85
C GLU A 111 2.92 4.23 -12.12
N PHE A 112 4.15 4.72 -12.26
CA PHE A 112 5.30 4.15 -11.56
C PHE A 112 5.15 4.22 -10.04
N LEU A 113 4.68 5.35 -9.49
CA LEU A 113 4.42 5.50 -8.05
C LEU A 113 3.37 4.50 -7.55
N THR A 114 2.26 4.36 -8.26
CA THR A 114 1.17 3.44 -7.89
C THR A 114 1.63 1.97 -7.98
N GLN A 115 2.41 1.62 -9.00
CA GLN A 115 3.03 0.30 -9.12
C GLN A 115 3.95 0.01 -7.93
N LYS A 116 4.90 0.91 -7.61
CA LYS A 116 5.83 0.71 -6.48
C LYS A 116 5.11 0.59 -5.15
N THR A 117 4.07 1.37 -4.95
CA THR A 117 3.23 1.33 -3.76
C THR A 117 2.51 -0.03 -3.64
N THR A 118 1.97 -0.53 -4.74
CA THR A 118 1.29 -1.84 -4.79
C THR A 118 2.26 -2.99 -4.53
N GLU A 119 3.45 -2.98 -5.15
CA GLU A 119 4.50 -3.98 -4.91
C GLU A 119 4.90 -4.02 -3.43
N LYS A 120 5.05 -2.86 -2.79
CA LYS A 120 5.36 -2.76 -1.35
C LYS A 120 4.22 -3.30 -0.48
N SER A 121 2.96 -3.04 -0.86
CA SER A 121 1.77 -3.59 -0.19
C SER A 121 1.76 -5.12 -0.18
N LEU A 122 2.05 -5.73 -1.34
CA LEU A 122 2.13 -7.19 -1.47
C LEU A 122 3.24 -7.78 -0.60
N LYS A 123 4.45 -7.23 -0.68
CA LYS A 123 5.60 -7.69 0.12
C LYS A 123 5.34 -7.58 1.63
N LEU A 124 4.71 -6.49 2.09
CA LEU A 124 4.36 -6.33 3.51
C LEU A 124 3.31 -7.36 3.96
N LYS A 125 2.32 -7.66 3.11
CA LYS A 125 1.32 -8.71 3.39
C LYS A 125 1.97 -10.09 3.46
N GLU A 126 2.85 -10.42 2.53
CA GLU A 126 3.60 -11.68 2.52
C GLU A 126 4.49 -11.82 3.76
N ALA A 127 5.27 -10.78 4.09
CA ALA A 127 6.11 -10.78 5.27
C ALA A 127 5.30 -10.95 6.56
N ASN A 128 4.12 -10.32 6.65
CA ASN A 128 3.25 -10.48 7.81
C ASN A 128 2.68 -11.91 7.92
N LYS A 129 2.23 -12.49 6.79
CA LYS A 129 1.78 -13.90 6.74
C LYS A 129 2.88 -14.84 7.18
N GLN A 130 4.09 -14.67 6.66
CA GLN A 130 5.25 -15.48 7.03
C GLN A 130 5.57 -15.37 8.52
N ARG A 131 5.54 -14.16 9.08
CA ARG A 131 5.75 -13.94 10.52
C ARG A 131 4.70 -14.67 11.36
N THR A 132 3.42 -14.56 11.02
CA THR A 132 2.33 -15.25 11.72
C THR A 132 2.46 -16.76 11.62
N TYR A 133 2.88 -17.28 10.47
CA TYR A 133 3.14 -18.71 10.29
C TYR A 133 4.29 -19.18 11.19
N ILE A 134 5.44 -18.49 11.17
CA ILE A 134 6.60 -18.83 12.00
C ILE A 134 6.26 -18.78 13.49
N ALA A 135 5.51 -17.76 13.93
CA ALA A 135 5.04 -17.68 15.32
C ALA A 135 4.18 -18.90 15.68
N ALA A 136 3.22 -19.25 14.82
CA ALA A 136 2.37 -20.40 15.07
C ALA A 136 3.12 -21.74 15.07
N VAL A 137 4.18 -21.89 14.26
CA VAL A 137 5.05 -23.07 14.30
C VAL A 137 5.82 -23.13 15.61
N LYS A 138 6.43 -22.02 16.06
CA LYS A 138 7.14 -21.96 17.34
C LYS A 138 6.24 -22.27 18.53
N ASP A 139 5.00 -21.77 18.51
CA ASP A 139 4.02 -22.06 19.56
C ASP A 139 3.66 -23.56 19.59
N LEU A 140 3.56 -24.20 18.42
CA LEU A 140 3.34 -25.65 18.31
C LEU A 140 4.55 -26.45 18.78
N ASP A 141 5.77 -26.07 18.39
CA ASP A 141 7.00 -26.74 18.82
C ASP A 141 7.16 -26.65 20.35
N PHE A 142 6.89 -25.48 20.93
CA PHE A 142 6.90 -25.31 22.39
C PHE A 142 5.89 -26.22 23.07
N TRP A 143 4.65 -26.26 22.56
CA TRP A 143 3.61 -27.14 23.10
C TRP A 143 3.97 -28.63 22.98
N LEU A 144 4.53 -29.06 21.85
CA LEU A 144 4.99 -30.44 21.68
C LEU A 144 6.08 -30.81 22.70
N GLY A 145 7.01 -29.89 22.98
CA GLY A 145 8.02 -30.08 24.03
C GLY A 145 7.43 -30.23 25.43
N GLU A 146 6.39 -29.45 25.78
CA GLU A 146 5.67 -29.60 27.05
C GLU A 146 4.96 -30.96 27.16
N VAL A 147 4.34 -31.42 26.07
CA VAL A 147 3.70 -32.75 26.01
C VAL A 147 4.74 -33.86 26.15
N GLU A 148 5.86 -33.79 25.42
CA GLU A 148 6.94 -34.78 25.50
C GLU A 148 7.54 -34.85 26.91
N SER A 149 7.76 -33.70 27.56
CA SER A 149 8.25 -33.61 28.95
C SER A 149 7.29 -34.27 29.95
N LEU A 150 5.97 -34.06 29.78
CA LEU A 150 4.96 -34.69 30.63
C LEU A 150 4.88 -36.21 30.42
N LEU A 151 4.98 -36.69 29.18
CA LEU A 151 4.89 -38.12 28.86
C LEU A 151 6.14 -38.91 29.23
N THR A 152 7.31 -38.27 29.21
CA THR A 152 8.59 -38.88 29.59
C THR A 152 8.87 -38.81 31.09
N SER A 153 8.02 -38.17 31.87
CA SER A 153 8.14 -38.09 33.32
C SER A 153 7.91 -39.46 33.97
N GLU A 154 8.88 -39.93 34.76
CA GLU A 154 8.75 -41.14 35.60
C GLU A 154 8.01 -40.88 36.93
N ASP A 155 7.54 -39.64 37.17
CA ASP A 155 6.81 -39.29 38.40
C ASP A 155 5.42 -39.91 38.41
N ALA A 156 5.26 -40.98 39.19
CA ALA A 156 3.99 -41.65 39.41
C ALA A 156 3.16 -41.07 40.58
N GLY A 157 3.64 -39.99 41.22
CA GLY A 157 3.06 -39.47 42.44
C GLY A 157 3.40 -40.31 43.68
N LYS A 158 3.36 -39.67 44.85
CA LYS A 158 3.74 -40.29 46.14
C LYS A 158 2.55 -40.55 47.08
N ASP A 159 1.39 -40.03 46.73
CA ASP A 159 0.14 -40.13 47.49
C ASP A 159 -1.07 -39.96 46.57
N LEU A 160 -2.27 -40.28 47.07
CA LEU A 160 -3.51 -40.23 46.27
C LEU A 160 -3.76 -38.84 45.66
N ALA A 161 -3.42 -37.77 46.38
CA ALA A 161 -3.65 -36.40 45.92
C ALA A 161 -2.71 -36.03 44.75
N SER A 162 -1.43 -36.40 44.83
CA SER A 162 -0.45 -36.21 43.75
C SER A 162 -0.80 -37.03 42.52
N VAL A 163 -1.22 -38.29 42.68
CA VAL A 163 -1.71 -39.13 41.58
C VAL A 163 -2.94 -38.51 40.91
N GLN A 164 -3.93 -38.06 41.68
CA GLN A 164 -5.13 -37.40 41.13
C GLN A 164 -4.80 -36.12 40.35
N ASN A 165 -3.82 -35.34 40.84
CA ASN A 165 -3.35 -34.15 40.12
C ASN A 165 -2.63 -34.50 38.81
N LEU A 166 -1.80 -35.55 38.80
CA LEU A 166 -1.14 -36.03 37.59
C LEU A 166 -2.15 -36.54 36.56
N MET A 167 -3.15 -37.32 36.99
CA MET A 167 -4.25 -37.78 36.13
C MET A 167 -5.04 -36.60 35.54
N LYS A 168 -5.34 -35.57 36.34
CA LYS A 168 -6.02 -34.36 35.85
C LYS A 168 -5.17 -33.60 34.83
N LYS A 169 -3.86 -33.47 35.05
CA LYS A 169 -2.94 -32.89 34.06
C LYS A 169 -2.93 -33.70 32.76
N HIS A 170 -2.89 -35.02 32.86
CA HIS A 170 -2.91 -35.92 31.70
C HIS A 170 -4.19 -35.73 30.87
N GLN A 171 -5.37 -35.73 31.52
CA GLN A 171 -6.66 -35.50 30.85
C GLN A 171 -6.74 -34.13 30.16
N LEU A 172 -6.17 -33.08 30.78
CA LEU A 172 -6.10 -31.76 30.16
C LEU A 172 -5.23 -31.79 28.90
N VAL A 173 -4.10 -32.49 28.93
CA VAL A 173 -3.23 -32.66 27.75
C VAL A 173 -3.93 -33.47 26.65
N GLU A 174 -4.62 -34.57 26.97
CA GLU A 174 -5.38 -35.34 25.97
C GLU A 174 -6.44 -34.48 25.28
N ALA A 175 -7.20 -33.70 26.05
CA ALA A 175 -8.20 -32.78 25.49
C ALA A 175 -7.55 -31.71 24.60
N ASP A 176 -6.38 -31.20 24.99
CA ASP A 176 -5.66 -30.17 24.26
C ASP A 176 -5.01 -30.71 22.98
N ILE A 177 -4.50 -31.95 22.99
CA ILE A 177 -4.03 -32.69 21.80
C ILE A 177 -5.14 -32.78 20.76
N GLN A 178 -6.35 -33.17 21.18
CA GLN A 178 -7.49 -33.29 20.26
C GLN A 178 -7.84 -31.95 19.61
N HIS A 179 -7.80 -30.86 20.38
CA HIS A 179 -8.06 -29.51 19.87
C HIS A 179 -6.95 -29.00 18.92
N HIS A 180 -5.68 -29.34 19.20
CA HIS A 180 -4.55 -29.02 18.33
C HIS A 180 -4.58 -29.82 17.02
N GLU A 181 -5.04 -31.07 17.04
CA GLU A 181 -5.21 -31.91 15.84
C GLU A 181 -6.14 -31.25 14.81
N ASP A 182 -7.26 -30.68 15.27
CA ASP A 182 -8.22 -29.96 14.42
C ASP A 182 -7.60 -28.70 13.80
N ARG A 183 -6.80 -27.95 14.57
CA ARG A 183 -6.08 -26.76 14.07
C ARG A 183 -5.03 -27.11 13.02
N ILE A 184 -4.32 -28.23 13.18
CA ILE A 184 -3.30 -28.70 12.24
C ILE A 184 -3.93 -29.24 10.95
N LYS A 185 -5.03 -30.00 11.04
CA LYS A 185 -5.78 -30.49 9.87
C LYS A 185 -6.43 -29.35 9.09
N GLY A 186 -6.98 -28.34 9.79
CA GLY A 186 -7.55 -27.15 9.18
C GLY A 186 -6.55 -26.36 8.33
N LYS A 187 -5.31 -26.17 8.81
CA LYS A 187 -4.25 -25.47 8.06
C LYS A 187 -3.79 -26.20 6.79
N ARG A 188 -3.79 -27.54 6.79
CA ARG A 188 -3.37 -28.36 5.65
C ARG A 188 -4.37 -28.33 4.48
N THR A 189 -5.62 -27.96 4.72
CA THR A 189 -6.69 -27.95 3.71
C THR A 189 -6.74 -26.65 2.90
N VAL A 190 -6.15 -25.56 3.43
CA VAL A 190 -6.14 -24.23 2.79
C VAL A 190 -4.94 -23.99 1.88
N GLU A 191 -3.92 -24.86 1.89
CA GLU A 191 -2.73 -24.78 1.03
C GLU A 191 -2.89 -25.53 -0.32
N PHE A 192 -4.05 -26.16 -0.56
CA PHE A 192 -4.35 -26.92 -1.78
C PHE A 192 -5.50 -26.37 -2.64
N TYR A 193 -5.95 -25.13 -2.40
CA TYR A 193 -6.94 -24.43 -3.23
C TYR A 193 -6.49 -23.00 -3.53
#